data_AF-A0A959GX35-F1
#
_entry.id   AF-A0A959GX35-F1
#
_cell.length_a   1.000
_cell.length_b   1.000
_cell.length_c   1.000
_cell.angle_alpha   90.00
_cell.angle_beta   90.00
_cell.angle_gamma   90.00
#
_symmetry.space_group_name_H-M   'P 1'
#
loop_
_entity.id
_entity.type
_entity.pdbx_description
1 polymer ?
#
loop_
_entity_poly.entity_id
_entity_poly.type
_entity_poly.pdbx_seq_one_letter_code
_entity_poly.pdbx_strand_id
1 'polypeptide(L)'
;LRGQEPNIINGTVHGPGYSGGAAITQSFGFTDKRFDTDYHLFAVEWTESSIDFFVDDVLYQRITPGDLTGEWVYDAPFFIILNVAVGGNYVGFPVPQTPFPQTMSVDYVRVYR
;
A
#
# COMPACT_ATOMS: atom_id res chain seq x y z
N LEU A 1 0.76 -5.09 -2.82
CA LEU A 1 0.98 -6.56 -2.86
C LEU A 1 2.25 -6.85 -3.64
N ARG A 2 3.08 -7.80 -3.20
CA ARG A 2 4.19 -8.34 -4.02
C ARG A 2 3.83 -9.77 -4.43
N GLY A 3 4.02 -10.13 -5.70
CA GLY A 3 3.63 -11.46 -6.19
C GLY A 3 4.38 -12.63 -5.54
N GLN A 4 5.58 -12.39 -5.00
CA GLN A 4 6.38 -13.40 -4.26
C GLN A 4 5.85 -13.62 -2.84
N GLU A 5 5.13 -12.65 -2.28
CA GLU A 5 4.57 -12.66 -0.92
C GLU A 5 3.08 -12.33 -1.01
N PRO A 6 2.27 -13.24 -1.59
CA PRO A 6 0.88 -12.97 -1.96
C PRO A 6 -0.04 -12.77 -0.73
N ASN A 7 0.45 -13.06 0.46
CA ASN A 7 -0.24 -12.83 1.73
C ASN A 7 0.21 -11.55 2.45
N ILE A 8 1.09 -10.73 1.87
CA ILE A 8 1.64 -9.51 2.49
C ILE A 8 1.40 -8.26 1.63
N ILE A 9 0.92 -7.20 2.26
CA ILE A 9 0.85 -5.84 1.69
C ILE A 9 1.62 -4.85 2.57
N ASN A 10 1.83 -3.64 2.06
CA ASN A 10 2.52 -2.57 2.78
C ASN A 10 1.68 -1.29 2.70
N GLY A 11 1.50 -0.63 3.85
CA GLY A 11 1.09 0.77 3.93
C GLY A 11 2.35 1.62 4.02
N THR A 12 2.43 2.68 3.23
CA THR A 12 3.66 3.48 3.15
C THR A 12 3.31 4.93 2.88
N VAL A 13 4.01 5.83 3.55
CA VAL A 13 3.99 7.26 3.23
C VAL A 13 5.40 7.72 2.85
N HIS A 14 5.47 8.63 1.88
CA HIS A 14 6.71 9.21 1.40
C HIS A 14 6.65 10.73 1.52
N GLY A 15 7.75 11.35 1.94
CA GLY A 15 7.87 12.81 1.97
C GLY A 15 9.32 13.28 2.09
N PRO A 16 9.54 14.60 2.20
CA PRO A 16 10.88 15.18 2.33
C PRO A 16 11.59 14.63 3.57
N GLY A 17 12.71 13.93 3.37
CA GLY A 17 13.49 13.31 4.47
C GLY A 17 13.07 11.88 4.85
N TYR A 18 12.02 11.33 4.24
CA TYR A 18 11.53 9.97 4.50
C TYR A 18 10.89 9.38 3.22
N SER A 19 11.71 9.10 2.20
CA SER A 19 11.25 8.61 0.89
C SER A 19 12.12 7.49 0.33
N GLY A 20 11.68 6.86 -0.76
CA GLY A 20 12.37 5.70 -1.34
C GLY A 20 12.53 4.57 -0.32
N GLY A 21 13.78 4.10 -0.13
CA GLY A 21 14.10 3.07 0.87
C GLY A 21 14.02 3.53 2.33
N ALA A 22 13.90 4.84 2.59
CA ALA A 22 13.78 5.42 3.93
C ALA A 22 12.33 5.85 4.25
N ALA A 23 11.36 5.36 3.47
CA ALA A 23 9.95 5.64 3.70
C ALA A 23 9.43 5.04 5.01
N ILE A 24 8.40 5.64 5.57
CA ILE A 24 7.73 5.11 6.76
C ILE A 24 6.74 4.05 6.26
N THR A 25 6.99 2.79 6.61
CA THR A 25 6.25 1.65 6.08
C THR A 25 5.92 0.65 7.17
N GLN A 26 4.75 0.02 7.06
CA GLN A 26 4.40 -1.15 7.85
C GLN A 26 3.75 -2.19 6.96
N SER A 27 4.14 -3.45 7.18
CA SER A 27 3.53 -4.59 6.51
C SER A 27 2.32 -5.09 7.28
N PHE A 28 1.30 -5.51 6.54
CA PHE A 28 0.21 -6.33 7.06
C PHE A 28 0.17 -7.63 6.28
N GLY A 29 0.00 -8.75 6.98
CA GLY A 29 -0.04 -10.05 6.33
C GLY A 29 -0.99 -11.03 7.01
N PHE A 30 -1.61 -11.85 6.19
CA PHE A 30 -2.40 -12.98 6.67
C PHE A 30 -1.52 -14.19 6.95
N THR A 31 -1.88 -14.96 7.97
CA THR A 31 -1.22 -16.24 8.31
C THR A 31 -1.72 -17.40 7.46
N ASP A 32 -2.99 -17.36 7.04
CA ASP A 32 -3.72 -18.48 6.45
C ASP A 32 -4.53 -18.09 5.19
N LYS A 33 -4.37 -16.85 4.71
CA LYS A 33 -5.05 -16.31 3.52
C LYS A 33 -4.07 -15.63 2.58
N ARG A 34 -4.52 -15.32 1.37
CA ARG A 34 -3.75 -14.57 0.36
C ARG A 34 -4.63 -13.50 -0.26
N PHE A 35 -4.01 -12.40 -0.66
CA PHE A 35 -4.70 -11.27 -1.29
C PHE A 35 -5.06 -11.49 -2.77
N ASP A 36 -4.51 -12.53 -3.39
CA ASP A 36 -4.71 -12.85 -4.80
C ASP A 36 -5.76 -13.95 -5.04
N THR A 37 -6.46 -14.39 -3.98
CA THR A 37 -7.47 -15.45 -4.06
C THR A 37 -8.91 -14.95 -3.91
N ASP A 38 -9.12 -13.74 -3.38
CA ASP A 38 -10.44 -13.12 -3.21
C ASP A 38 -10.32 -11.59 -3.24
N TYR A 39 -11.47 -10.88 -3.29
CA TYR A 39 -11.50 -9.44 -3.10
C TYR A 39 -11.29 -9.07 -1.63
N HIS A 40 -10.53 -8.00 -1.43
CA HIS A 40 -10.27 -7.41 -0.11
C HIS A 40 -10.49 -5.90 -0.17
N LEU A 41 -10.95 -5.33 0.95
CA LEU A 41 -11.13 -3.88 1.06
C LEU A 41 -9.84 -3.24 1.59
N PHE A 42 -9.15 -2.51 0.72
CA PHE A 42 -8.03 -1.64 1.10
C PHE A 42 -8.56 -0.23 1.29
N ALA A 43 -8.32 0.35 2.46
CA ALA A 43 -8.79 1.71 2.75
C ALA A 43 -7.70 2.55 3.40
N VAL A 44 -7.80 3.85 3.18
CA VAL A 44 -7.05 4.88 3.89
C VAL A 44 -8.05 5.87 4.46
N GLU A 45 -8.07 6.03 5.77
CA GLU A 45 -8.72 7.17 6.41
C GLU A 45 -7.67 8.25 6.63
N TRP A 46 -7.95 9.45 6.13
CA TRP A 46 -6.97 10.52 6.09
C TRP A 46 -7.59 11.81 6.60
N THR A 47 -6.95 12.37 7.63
CA THR A 47 -7.30 13.64 8.26
C THR A 47 -6.12 14.60 8.23
N GLU A 48 -6.32 15.83 8.67
CA GLU A 48 -5.23 16.81 8.84
C GLU A 48 -4.14 16.33 9.81
N SER A 49 -4.44 15.35 10.67
CA SER A 49 -3.55 14.91 11.76
C SER A 49 -3.14 13.44 11.70
N SER A 50 -3.68 12.66 10.75
CA SER A 50 -3.40 11.24 10.65
C SER A 50 -3.64 10.66 9.26
N ILE A 51 -2.90 9.60 8.94
CA ILE A 51 -3.17 8.66 7.85
C ILE A 51 -3.24 7.27 8.46
N ASP A 52 -4.39 6.63 8.31
CA ASP A 52 -4.71 5.32 8.86
C ASP A 52 -4.94 4.33 7.72
N PHE A 53 -4.17 3.25 7.67
CA PHE A 53 -4.28 2.21 6.65
C PHE A 53 -5.03 0.99 7.19
N PHE A 54 -5.95 0.48 6.36
CA PHE A 54 -6.81 -0.63 6.68
C PHE A 54 -6.79 -1.72 5.61
N VAL A 55 -6.98 -2.95 6.07
CA VAL A 55 -7.35 -4.11 5.24
C VAL A 55 -8.55 -4.78 5.90
N ASP A 56 -9.65 -4.94 5.18
CA ASP A 56 -10.88 -5.60 5.66
C ASP A 56 -11.31 -5.08 7.05
N ASP A 57 -11.41 -3.75 7.17
CA ASP A 57 -11.75 -3.01 8.41
C ASP A 57 -10.72 -3.13 9.56
N VAL A 58 -9.59 -3.81 9.35
CA VAL A 58 -8.50 -3.89 10.33
C VAL A 58 -7.52 -2.74 10.13
N LEU A 59 -7.47 -1.81 11.08
CA LEU A 59 -6.42 -0.79 11.18
C LEU A 59 -5.09 -1.50 11.47
N TYR A 60 -4.13 -1.41 10.56
CA TYR A 60 -2.81 -2.01 10.77
C TYR A 60 -1.69 -1.00 10.91
N GLN A 61 -1.89 0.24 10.47
CA GLN A 61 -0.90 1.31 10.55
C GLN A 61 -1.58 2.66 10.70
N ARG A 62 -1.16 3.42 11.72
CA ARG A 62 -1.50 4.83 11.91
C ARG A 62 -0.23 5.65 11.84
N ILE A 63 -0.24 6.74 11.08
CA ILE A 63 0.86 7.69 10.99
C ILE A 63 0.34 9.08 11.31
N THR A 64 1.05 9.79 12.16
CA THR A 64 0.80 11.17 12.57
C THR A 64 2.02 12.03 12.23
N PRO A 65 1.91 13.38 12.26
CA PRO A 65 3.07 14.26 12.10
C PRO A 65 4.22 13.95 13.06
N GLY A 66 3.93 13.46 14.27
CA GLY A 66 4.94 13.11 15.27
C GLY A 66 5.77 11.87 14.94
N ASP A 67 5.29 11.03 14.03
CA ASP A 67 6.00 9.83 13.57
C ASP A 67 7.00 10.13 12.45
N LEU A 68 6.96 11.35 11.90
CA LEU A 68 7.79 11.75 10.76
C LEU A 68 9.16 12.26 11.19
N THR A 69 10.19 11.90 10.42
CA THR A 69 11.54 12.50 10.54
C THR A 69 11.70 13.79 9.73
N GLY A 70 10.65 14.22 9.02
CA GLY A 70 10.64 15.37 8.13
C GLY A 70 9.27 16.06 8.08
N GLU A 71 9.06 16.87 7.05
CA GLU A 71 7.85 17.70 6.90
C GLU A 71 6.59 16.85 6.63
N TRP A 72 5.48 17.20 7.27
CA TRP A 72 4.16 16.67 6.94
C TRP A 72 3.67 17.31 5.64
N VAL A 73 3.47 16.50 4.60
CA VAL A 73 3.09 16.97 3.24
C VAL A 73 1.75 16.40 2.77
N TYR A 74 0.92 15.96 3.71
CA TYR A 74 -0.38 15.32 3.46
C TYR A 74 -1.53 16.25 3.84
N ASP A 75 -1.39 17.52 3.52
CA ASP A 75 -2.37 18.60 3.74
C ASP A 75 -2.74 19.31 2.42
N ALA A 76 -2.37 18.71 1.29
CA ALA A 76 -2.70 19.15 -0.06
C ALA A 76 -3.62 18.14 -0.78
N PRO A 77 -4.27 18.52 -1.90
CA PRO A 77 -4.99 17.56 -2.73
C PRO A 77 -4.07 16.51 -3.36
N PHE A 78 -4.47 15.24 -3.32
CA PHE A 78 -3.80 14.12 -4.00
C PHE A 78 -4.74 13.52 -5.05
N PHE A 79 -4.18 12.71 -5.95
CA PHE A 79 -4.93 11.91 -6.92
C PHE A 79 -4.62 10.42 -6.73
N ILE A 80 -5.56 9.56 -7.14
CA ILE A 80 -5.45 8.11 -7.00
C ILE A 80 -4.74 7.51 -8.22
N ILE A 81 -3.84 6.56 -7.98
CA ILE A 81 -3.15 5.77 -9.01
C ILE A 81 -3.46 4.29 -8.76
N LEU A 82 -3.81 3.57 -9.83
CA LEU A 82 -3.95 2.12 -9.84
C LEU A 82 -3.09 1.56 -10.97
N ASN A 83 -2.14 0.69 -10.65
CA ASN A 83 -1.24 0.08 -11.65
C ASN A 83 -0.79 -1.32 -11.23
N VAL A 84 -0.40 -2.13 -12.22
CA VAL A 84 0.32 -3.40 -12.02
C VAL A 84 1.69 -3.24 -12.68
N ALA A 85 2.73 -3.07 -11.88
CA ALA A 85 4.10 -2.99 -12.37
C ALA A 85 4.66 -4.40 -12.64
N VAL A 86 5.52 -4.52 -13.65
CA VAL A 86 6.24 -5.76 -13.97
C VAL A 86 7.73 -5.52 -13.77
N GLY A 87 8.25 -6.05 -12.67
CA GLY A 87 9.64 -5.92 -12.27
C GLY A 87 9.98 -4.61 -11.53
N GLY A 88 11.20 -4.52 -11.03
CA GLY A 88 11.77 -3.33 -10.40
C GLY A 88 12.66 -3.67 -9.19
N ASN A 89 13.48 -2.71 -8.74
CA ASN A 89 14.46 -2.93 -7.67
C ASN A 89 13.86 -3.49 -6.37
N TYR A 90 12.58 -3.19 -6.11
CA TYR A 90 11.88 -3.62 -4.91
C TYR A 90 11.39 -5.07 -4.96
N VAL A 91 10.92 -5.53 -6.12
CA VAL A 91 10.29 -6.86 -6.29
C VAL A 91 11.16 -7.84 -7.10
N GLY A 92 12.30 -7.39 -7.61
CA GLY A 92 13.09 -8.12 -8.60
C GLY A 92 12.43 -8.10 -9.97
N PHE A 93 12.92 -8.92 -10.91
CA PHE A 93 12.39 -9.03 -12.27
C PHE A 93 11.69 -10.38 -12.47
N PRO A 94 10.72 -10.49 -13.40
CA PRO A 94 10.12 -11.76 -13.75
C PRO A 94 11.17 -12.81 -14.15
N VAL A 95 10.92 -14.06 -13.77
CA VAL A 95 11.71 -15.24 -14.13
C VAL A 95 10.88 -16.12 -15.08
N PRO A 96 11.45 -17.15 -15.72
CA PRO A 96 10.68 -18.02 -16.61
C PRO A 96 9.44 -18.67 -15.97
N GLN A 97 9.44 -18.84 -14.65
CA GLN A 97 8.32 -19.39 -13.86
C GLN A 97 7.28 -18.33 -13.46
N THR A 98 7.51 -17.04 -13.73
CA THR A 98 6.52 -16.00 -13.44
C THR A 98 5.31 -16.18 -14.36
N PRO A 99 4.10 -16.39 -13.82
CA PRO A 99 2.92 -16.62 -14.64
C PRO A 99 2.52 -15.33 -15.38
N PHE A 100 2.12 -15.49 -16.64
CA PHE A 100 1.52 -14.43 -17.47
C PHE A 100 0.35 -14.99 -18.29
N PRO A 101 -0.69 -14.19 -18.56
CA PRO A 101 -0.91 -12.82 -18.11
C PRO A 101 -1.25 -12.74 -16.61
N GLN A 102 -1.22 -11.53 -16.03
CA GLN A 102 -1.68 -11.23 -14.67
C GLN A 102 -2.68 -10.08 -14.73
N THR A 103 -3.58 -10.01 -13.74
CA THR A 103 -4.66 -9.02 -13.70
C THR A 103 -4.82 -8.50 -12.28
N MET A 104 -5.08 -7.20 -12.15
CA MET A 104 -5.62 -6.59 -10.94
C MET A 104 -7.08 -6.27 -11.19
N SER A 105 -7.97 -7.00 -10.55
CA SER A 105 -9.40 -6.76 -10.62
C SER A 105 -9.81 -5.77 -9.54
N VAL A 106 -10.52 -4.71 -9.92
CA VAL A 106 -11.01 -3.66 -9.02
C VAL A 106 -12.51 -3.56 -9.20
N ASP A 107 -13.27 -3.91 -8.17
CA ASP A 107 -14.73 -3.82 -8.19
C ASP A 107 -15.18 -2.35 -8.08
N TYR A 108 -14.61 -1.59 -7.14
CA TYR A 108 -14.89 -0.17 -6.99
C TYR A 108 -13.74 0.62 -6.37
N VAL A 109 -13.80 1.93 -6.55
CA VAL A 109 -13.09 2.93 -5.74
C VAL A 109 -14.15 3.89 -5.20
N ARG A 110 -14.12 4.16 -3.89
CA ARG A 110 -15.05 5.10 -3.24
C ARG A 110 -14.26 6.09 -2.40
N VAL A 111 -14.69 7.35 -2.41
CA VAL A 111 -14.13 8.44 -1.60
C VAL A 111 -15.27 9.05 -0.81
N TYR A 112 -15.07 9.19 0.50
CA TYR A 112 -16.05 9.72 1.43
C TYR A 112 -15.55 11.03 2.04
N ARG A 113 -16.45 11.81 2.65
CA ARG A 113 -16.18 13.05 3.38
C ARG A 113 -17.05 13.14 4.61
#